data_AF-A0A5K1ADA0-F1
#
_entry.id   AF-A0A5K1ADA0-F1
#
_cell.length_a   1.000
_cell.length_b   1.000
_cell.length_c   1.000
_cell.angle_alpha   90.00
_cell.angle_beta   90.00
_cell.angle_gamma   90.00
#
_symmetry.space_group_name_H-M   'P 1'
#
loop_
_entity.id
_entity.type
_entity.pdbx_description
1 polymer ?
#
loop_
_entity_poly.entity_id
_entity_poly.type
_entity_poly.pdbx_seq_one_letter_code
_entity_poly.pdbx_strand_id
1 'polypeptide(L)'
;WDANMSVVLPRAHAGKRNDSLIYVVGVLRSAPPECVPETPCLNRIEQQNRRIVETATRWLSAKQYLPAYSRRRQWEEHFGESGWLRFQARKAQFDPLNVLAPGQRIFSRWEADSKKNNR
;
A
#
# COMPACT_ATOMS: atom_id res chain seq x y z
N TRP A 1 -15.22 5.89 -10.15
CA TRP A 1 -13.77 6.12 -9.98
C TRP A 1 -13.18 6.38 -11.36
N ASP A 2 -12.33 7.40 -11.50
CA ASP A 2 -11.69 7.79 -12.77
C ASP A 2 -10.37 7.00 -12.97
N ALA A 3 -10.15 6.47 -14.17
CA ALA A 3 -8.94 5.76 -14.58
C ALA A 3 -7.68 6.65 -14.52
N ASN A 4 -7.85 7.97 -14.49
CA ASN A 4 -6.75 8.92 -14.28
C ASN A 4 -6.30 9.00 -12.83
N MET A 5 -7.08 8.54 -11.85
CA MET A 5 -6.66 8.51 -10.45
C MET A 5 -5.64 7.39 -10.19
N SER A 6 -4.74 7.62 -9.24
CA SER A 6 -3.74 6.61 -8.81
C SER A 6 -4.31 5.56 -7.85
N VAL A 7 -5.63 5.32 -7.91
CA VAL A 7 -6.32 4.36 -7.04
C VAL A 7 -6.17 2.96 -7.61
N VAL A 8 -5.91 2.00 -6.73
CA VAL A 8 -5.83 0.58 -7.10
C VAL A 8 -7.10 -0.12 -6.62
N LEU A 9 -7.86 -0.64 -7.57
CA LEU A 9 -9.06 -1.42 -7.30
C LEU A 9 -8.79 -2.91 -7.55
N PRO A 10 -9.47 -3.83 -6.85
CA PRO A 10 -9.46 -5.25 -7.19
C PRO A 10 -9.91 -5.43 -8.64
N ARG A 11 -9.25 -6.32 -9.38
CA ARG A 11 -9.72 -6.67 -10.74
C ARG A 11 -11.02 -7.45 -10.59
N ALA A 12 -12.11 -6.94 -11.17
CA ALA A 12 -13.33 -7.72 -11.33
C ALA A 12 -13.00 -8.95 -12.18
N HIS A 13 -13.50 -10.13 -11.77
CA HIS A 13 -13.38 -11.32 -12.59
C HIS A 13 -13.96 -11.02 -13.98
N ALA A 14 -13.13 -11.21 -15.01
CA ALA A 14 -13.47 -10.98 -16.40
C ALA A 14 -14.57 -11.96 -16.83
N GLY A 15 -15.81 -11.59 -16.56
CA GLY A 15 -16.98 -12.45 -16.77
C GLY A 15 -18.26 -11.62 -16.69
N LYS A 16 -18.58 -10.92 -17.78
CA LYS A 16 -19.90 -10.36 -18.10
C LYS A 16 -20.58 -9.53 -17.00
N ARG A 17 -20.28 -8.23 -16.99
CA ARG A 17 -21.21 -7.07 -16.99
C ARG A 17 -20.42 -5.81 -16.64
N ASN A 18 -20.81 -4.69 -17.22
CA ASN A 18 -20.15 -3.38 -17.01
C ASN A 18 -20.33 -2.81 -15.60
N ASP A 19 -21.04 -3.54 -14.72
CA ASP A 19 -21.33 -3.16 -13.33
C ASP A 19 -20.45 -3.99 -12.38
N SER A 20 -19.18 -3.60 -12.28
CA SER A 20 -18.28 -4.18 -11.29
C SER A 20 -18.58 -3.59 -9.91
N LEU A 21 -19.43 -4.28 -9.12
CA LEU A 21 -19.68 -3.90 -7.73
C LEU A 21 -18.45 -4.22 -6.87
N ILE A 22 -17.94 -3.23 -6.16
CA ILE A 22 -16.80 -3.37 -5.26
C ILE A 22 -17.26 -3.04 -3.83
N TYR A 23 -16.90 -3.90 -2.89
CA TYR A 23 -17.14 -3.67 -1.47
C TYR A 23 -15.90 -3.10 -0.81
N VAL A 24 -16.11 -2.12 0.07
CA VAL A 24 -15.06 -1.59 0.96
C VAL A 24 -15.35 -2.10 2.37
N VAL A 25 -14.34 -2.72 2.99
CA VAL A 25 -14.45 -3.25 4.35
C VAL A 25 -13.44 -2.53 5.25
N GLY A 26 -13.95 -1.85 6.28
CA GLY A 26 -13.15 -1.17 7.29
C GLY A 26 -13.18 -1.92 8.63
N VAL A 27 -12.02 -2.38 9.10
CA VAL A 27 -11.90 -3.00 10.43
C VAL A 27 -11.38 -1.95 11.41
N LEU A 28 -12.30 -1.13 11.94
CA LEU A 28 -11.99 0.03 12.79
C LEU A 28 -11.99 -0.37 14.28
N ARG A 29 -10.87 -0.92 14.75
CA ARG A 29 -10.72 -1.33 16.15
C ARG A 29 -10.20 -0.19 17.00
N SER A 30 -10.72 -0.07 18.21
CA SER A 30 -10.13 0.76 19.26
C SER A 30 -9.25 -0.12 20.14
N ALA A 31 -8.09 0.40 20.54
CA ALA A 31 -7.22 -0.23 21.52
C ALA A 31 -7.32 0.57 22.84
N PRO A 32 -7.32 -0.09 24.00
CA PRO A 32 -7.19 0.60 25.28
C PRO A 32 -5.91 1.45 25.35
N PRO A 33 -5.89 2.56 26.10
CA PRO A 33 -4.71 3.44 26.19
C PRO A 33 -3.42 2.75 26.63
N GLU A 34 -3.54 1.68 27.43
CA GLU A 34 -2.43 0.84 27.89
C GLU A 34 -1.79 -0.02 26.79
N CYS A 35 -2.47 -0.19 25.66
CA CYS A 35 -1.96 -0.93 24.51
C CYS A 35 -1.06 -0.07 23.64
N VAL A 36 0.12 0.21 24.18
CA VAL A 36 1.19 0.96 23.53
C VAL A 36 2.11 0.03 22.72
N PRO A 37 3.04 0.56 21.88
CA PRO A 37 4.05 -0.23 21.19
C PRO A 37 4.73 -1.25 22.12
N GLU A 38 5.00 -2.44 21.58
CA GLU A 38 5.67 -3.55 22.29
C GLU A 38 4.86 -4.22 23.41
N THR A 39 3.60 -3.83 23.63
CA THR A 39 2.72 -4.52 24.58
C THR A 39 2.06 -5.77 24.00
N PRO A 40 1.79 -6.82 24.81
CA PRO A 40 1.10 -8.02 24.34
C PRO A 40 -0.27 -7.76 23.71
N CYS A 41 -1.02 -6.78 24.23
CA CYS A 41 -2.35 -6.48 23.71
C CYS A 41 -2.30 -5.81 22.33
N LEU A 42 -1.40 -4.85 22.09
CA LEU A 42 -1.23 -4.26 20.76
C LEU A 42 -0.71 -5.30 19.76
N ASN A 43 0.30 -6.09 20.14
CA ASN A 43 0.85 -7.16 19.30
C ASN A 43 -0.23 -8.15 18.85
N ARG A 44 -1.17 -8.50 19.74
CA ARG A 44 -2.30 -9.38 19.42
C ARG A 44 -3.25 -8.74 18.39
N ILE A 45 -3.54 -7.44 18.53
CA ILE A 45 -4.39 -6.70 17.59
C ILE A 45 -3.72 -6.66 16.20
N GLU A 46 -2.44 -6.31 16.15
CA GLU A 46 -1.66 -6.27 14.90
C GLU A 46 -1.57 -7.64 14.22
N GLN A 47 -1.32 -8.70 14.99
CA GLN A 47 -1.27 -10.07 14.47
C GLN A 47 -2.63 -10.48 13.87
N GLN A 48 -3.74 -10.12 14.51
CA GLN A 48 -5.08 -10.39 13.96
C GLN A 48 -5.35 -9.58 12.69
N ASN A 49 -4.96 -8.29 12.65
CA ASN A 49 -5.08 -7.47 11.44
C ASN A 49 -4.30 -8.09 10.28
N ARG A 50 -3.08 -8.55 10.54
CA ARG A 50 -2.24 -9.23 9.54
C ARG A 50 -2.90 -10.50 9.00
N ARG A 51 -3.45 -11.33 9.88
CA ARG A 51 -4.16 -12.57 9.49
C ARG A 51 -5.39 -12.28 8.61
N ILE A 52 -6.16 -11.25 8.93
CA ILE A 52 -7.32 -10.83 8.10
C ILE A 52 -6.83 -10.41 6.72
N VAL A 53 -5.83 -9.55 6.65
CA VAL A 53 -5.25 -9.05 5.40
C VAL A 53 -4.70 -10.19 4.55
N GLU A 54 -3.90 -11.09 5.13
CA GLU A 54 -3.33 -12.24 4.44
C GLU A 54 -4.43 -13.17 3.90
N THR A 55 -5.48 -13.40 4.69
CA THR A 55 -6.61 -14.23 4.27
C THR A 55 -7.39 -13.56 3.13
N ALA A 56 -7.72 -12.28 3.25
CA ALA A 56 -8.47 -11.55 2.23
C ALA A 56 -7.68 -11.43 0.91
N THR A 57 -6.38 -11.15 0.99
CA THR A 57 -5.52 -11.04 -0.20
C THR A 57 -5.31 -12.38 -0.90
N ARG A 58 -5.12 -13.48 -0.15
CA ARG A 58 -4.89 -14.81 -0.73
C ARG A 58 -6.16 -15.45 -1.29
N TRP A 59 -7.29 -15.34 -0.60
CA TRP A 59 -8.51 -16.08 -0.95
C TRP A 59 -9.51 -15.25 -1.75
N LEU A 60 -9.57 -13.94 -1.53
CA LEU A 60 -10.57 -13.06 -2.16
C LEU A 60 -9.96 -12.12 -3.20
N SER A 61 -8.65 -12.21 -3.46
CA SER A 61 -7.92 -11.28 -4.33
C SER A 61 -8.15 -9.80 -3.95
N ALA A 62 -8.41 -9.53 -2.67
CA ALA A 62 -8.70 -8.20 -2.18
C ALA A 62 -7.45 -7.29 -2.31
N LYS A 63 -7.69 -5.99 -2.52
CA LYS A 63 -6.65 -4.96 -2.48
C LYS A 63 -6.83 -4.14 -1.21
N GLN A 64 -5.75 -3.95 -0.45
CA GLN A 64 -5.76 -3.11 0.73
C GLN A 64 -5.96 -1.64 0.32
N TYR A 65 -6.88 -0.96 0.99
CA TYR A 65 -6.98 0.50 0.94
C TYR A 65 -5.98 1.07 1.96
N LEU A 66 -5.10 1.98 1.52
CA LEU A 66 -3.98 2.54 2.30
C LEU A 66 -3.01 1.46 2.86
N PRO A 67 -2.39 0.64 1.99
CA PRO A 67 -1.46 -0.37 2.47
C PRO A 67 -0.19 0.26 3.05
N ALA A 68 0.30 -0.30 4.15
CA ALA A 68 1.60 0.04 4.72
C ALA A 68 2.65 -1.02 4.32
N TYR A 69 3.06 -1.03 3.06
CA TYR A 69 4.14 -1.92 2.61
C TYR A 69 5.52 -1.36 2.94
N SER A 70 6.45 -2.24 3.30
CA SER A 70 7.82 -1.85 3.67
C SER A 70 8.82 -2.00 2.53
N ARG A 71 8.47 -2.71 1.45
CA ARG A 71 9.37 -2.97 0.31
C ARG A 71 8.78 -2.48 -0.99
N ARG A 72 9.61 -1.88 -1.84
CA ARG A 72 9.24 -1.42 -3.19
C ARG A 72 8.51 -2.49 -4.01
N ARG A 73 9.01 -3.73 -4.04
CA ARG A 73 8.41 -4.84 -4.78
C ARG A 73 6.93 -5.06 -4.45
N GLN A 74 6.54 -4.89 -3.18
CA GLN A 74 5.15 -5.03 -2.76
C GLN A 74 4.27 -3.92 -3.34
N TRP A 75 4.82 -2.71 -3.50
CA TRP A 75 4.15 -1.61 -4.20
C TRP A 75 4.00 -1.90 -5.70
N GLU A 76 5.03 -2.44 -6.35
CA GLU A 76 4.96 -2.81 -7.78
C GLU A 76 3.87 -3.86 -8.01
N GLU A 77 3.81 -4.90 -7.17
CA GLU A 77 2.76 -5.93 -7.18
C GLU A 77 1.37 -5.35 -6.84
N HIS A 78 1.30 -4.36 -5.96
CA HIS A 78 0.05 -3.70 -5.60
C HIS A 78 -0.55 -2.95 -6.79
N PHE A 79 0.22 -2.04 -7.40
CA PHE A 79 -0.19 -1.22 -8.53
C PHE A 79 -0.31 -2.00 -9.85
N GLY A 80 0.43 -3.11 -9.98
CA GLY A 80 0.60 -3.83 -11.25
C GLY A 80 1.49 -3.07 -12.23
N GLU A 81 1.96 -3.75 -13.28
CA GLU A 81 2.99 -3.22 -14.20
C GLU A 81 2.65 -1.85 -14.79
N SER A 82 1.51 -1.71 -15.48
CA SER A 82 1.13 -0.46 -16.13
C SER A 82 0.79 0.66 -15.12
N GLY A 83 0.15 0.31 -14.01
CA GLY A 83 -0.17 1.25 -12.94
C GLY A 83 1.08 1.80 -12.27
N TRP A 84 2.08 0.93 -12.05
CA TRP A 84 3.34 1.26 -11.42
C TRP A 84 4.19 2.19 -12.29
N LEU A 85 4.34 1.89 -13.59
CA LEU A 85 5.06 2.76 -14.53
C LEU A 85 4.46 4.17 -14.57
N ARG A 86 3.13 4.27 -14.63
CA ARG A 86 2.43 5.55 -14.59
C ARG A 86 2.63 6.29 -13.27
N PHE A 87 2.59 5.57 -12.15
CA PHE A 87 2.81 6.15 -10.83
C PHE A 87 4.23 6.71 -10.68
N GLN A 88 5.25 5.98 -11.16
CA GLN A 88 6.63 6.47 -11.19
C GLN A 88 6.79 7.73 -12.06
N ALA A 89 6.23 7.73 -13.27
CA ALA A 89 6.31 8.89 -14.16
C ALA A 89 5.73 10.16 -13.51
N ARG A 90 4.57 10.03 -12.83
CA ARG A 90 3.98 11.14 -12.07
C ARG A 90 4.82 11.53 -10.86
N LYS A 91 5.42 10.58 -10.15
CA LYS A 91 6.32 10.89 -9.04
C LYS A 91 7.51 11.71 -9.53
N ALA A 92 8.13 11.33 -10.64
CA ALA A 92 9.23 12.09 -11.24
C ALA A 92 8.82 13.50 -11.69
N GLN A 93 7.59 13.67 -12.18
CA GLN A 93 7.08 14.96 -12.62
C GLN A 93 6.77 15.91 -11.44
N PHE A 94 6.16 15.41 -10.37
CA PHE A 94 5.60 16.25 -9.30
C PHE A 94 6.39 16.24 -7.99
N ASP A 95 7.23 15.23 -7.74
CA ASP A 95 8.12 15.14 -6.58
C ASP A 95 9.44 14.42 -6.95
N PRO A 96 10.27 15.02 -7.81
CA PRO A 96 11.50 14.40 -8.34
C PRO A 96 12.52 14.04 -7.25
N LEU A 97 12.48 14.71 -6.10
CA LEU A 97 13.39 14.48 -4.98
C LEU A 97 12.83 13.53 -3.91
N ASN A 98 11.62 12.98 -4.12
CA ASN A 98 10.94 12.09 -3.18
C ASN A 98 10.82 12.68 -1.77
N VAL A 99 10.50 13.98 -1.66
CA VAL A 99 10.40 14.69 -0.38
C VAL A 99 9.01 14.50 0.24
N LEU A 100 7.97 14.33 -0.59
CA LEU A 100 6.59 14.28 -0.13
C LEU A 100 6.19 12.87 0.32
N ALA A 101 5.54 12.84 1.49
CA ALA A 101 4.97 11.65 2.13
C ALA A 101 5.96 10.47 2.34
N PRO A 102 7.14 10.69 2.95
CA PRO A 102 8.13 9.63 3.18
C PRO A 102 7.61 8.49 4.06
N GLY A 103 6.63 8.77 4.93
CA GLY A 103 5.98 7.76 5.79
C GLY A 103 5.26 6.65 5.02
N GLN A 104 4.88 6.87 3.75
CA GLN A 104 4.28 5.85 2.89
C GLN A 104 5.29 4.80 2.41
N ARG A 105 6.60 5.09 2.49
CA ARG A 105 7.69 4.16 2.13
C ARG A 105 7.58 3.58 0.70
N ILE A 106 6.99 4.33 -0.23
CA ILE A 106 6.89 3.95 -1.65
C ILE A 106 8.21 4.29 -2.38
N PHE A 107 8.75 5.47 -2.11
CA PHE A 107 10.01 5.96 -2.65
C PHE A 107 10.90 6.45 -1.51
N SER A 108 12.16 6.03 -1.52
CA SER A 108 13.17 6.60 -0.63
C SER A 108 13.51 8.00 -1.09
N ARG A 109 13.75 8.89 -0.12
CA ARG A 109 14.19 10.26 -0.40
C ARG A 109 15.44 10.22 -1.26
N TRP A 110 15.51 11.13 -2.23
CA TRP A 110 16.76 11.36 -2.94
C TRP A 110 17.71 12.10 -1.99
N GLU A 111 18.47 11.34 -1.20
CA GLU A 111 19.67 11.84 -0.55
C GLU A 111 20.87 11.38 -1.36
N ALA A 112 21.89 12.23 -1.47
CA ALA A 112 23.09 11.97 -2.24
C ALA A 112 23.85 10.73 -1.71
N ASP A 113 23.40 9.53 -2.08
CA ASP A 113 24.12 8.26 -1.88
C ASP A 113 25.39 8.20 -2.77
N SER A 114 25.71 9.27 -3.48
CA SER A 114 26.95 9.51 -4.21
C SER A 114 28.14 9.94 -3.33
N LYS A 115 28.03 9.94 -1.99
CA LYS A 115 29.17 10.20 -1.08
C LYS A 115 29.53 9.06 -0.11
N LYS A 116 29.21 7.81 -0.42
CA LYS A 116 29.72 6.63 0.33
C LYS A 116 30.44 5.58 -0.52
N ASN A 117 31.00 5.97 -1.67
CA ASN A 117 31.88 5.11 -2.47
C ASN A 117 33.27 5.73 -2.70
N ASN A 118 33.77 6.49 -1.72
CA ASN A 118 35.16 6.96 -1.69
C ASN A 118 35.68 6.97 -0.25
N ARG A 119 36.03 5.80 0.27
CA ARG A 119 37.06 5.57 1.28
C ARG A 119 37.46 4.10 1.29
#